data_AF-A0A0F8FHR2-F1
#
_entry.id   AF-A0A0F8FHR2-F1
#
_cell.length_a   1.000
_cell.length_b   1.000
_cell.length_c   1.000
_cell.angle_alpha   90.00
_cell.angle_beta   90.00
_cell.angle_gamma   90.00
#
_symmetry.space_group_name_H-M   'P 1'
#
loop_
_entity.id
_entity.type
_entity.pdbx_description
1 polymer ?
#
loop_
_entity_poly.entity_id
_entity_poly.type
_entity_poly.pdbx_seq_one_letter_code
_entity_poly.pdbx_strand_id
1 'polypeptide(L)'
;MGIYRVKNIFNKKSNLQPILDWFSLKLRRYKKELYMSNDLLFTLTYMASISTANLTRDKIFTSISDKKEYCPSKYFNQIKELALNWHYDYANACEIISTKVTHDRLRELLNRLSNAIAAGEPDNEFLTKEWKLFKTKRKDEFERDLETTKEWSNAYTALLVSTSLVAIIILLSVILYNVGDPADTLYSTMVIVFFMAFLGVGLLFSSSPKDSKVHGLSVKSKEQVFIHKWIPLTLVLSTLAVIIFTIIPTFIGSPEFFIDIKGVGMILAGVIMIPVGIAANRDIDKINKRDESYTTFISSLGSIISGSGLTVPKALLKIDPKNLGELKDMSQELYKKLATGLDPTLCWERFVGETGSYLIYKFTNVFVDAVNFGGNAEVVGELVSSSNLELVLLRMKRERISKGFTSLVIPLHVAMVALLLFIGQILTIFSTIISSLFAQFDVTDSELSGLPTSMGSMNLGIFGGVPLDLLNQFVIIVIIILTIANILAIVAVKGGPMYLVIYYSIPIFILSGVLMIITPPLVKMAFSFNGALDSLAGGF
;
A
#
# COMPACT_ATOMS: atom_id res chain seq x y z
N MET A 1 42.30 -18.46 -44.65
CA MET A 1 41.43 -17.41 -45.22
C MET A 1 40.01 -17.70 -44.73
N GLY A 2 39.47 -16.83 -43.87
CA GLY A 2 38.02 -16.67 -43.60
C GLY A 2 37.31 -17.57 -42.59
N ILE A 3 37.37 -17.27 -41.27
CA ILE A 3 36.28 -17.50 -40.28
C ILE A 3 36.35 -16.47 -39.12
N TYR A 4 36.40 -15.16 -39.40
CA TYR A 4 36.36 -14.11 -38.36
C TYR A 4 35.44 -12.93 -38.71
N ARG A 5 34.26 -13.19 -39.30
CA ARG A 5 33.36 -12.09 -39.70
C ARG A 5 31.87 -12.39 -39.60
N VAL A 6 31.37 -12.90 -38.46
CA VAL A 6 29.90 -12.98 -38.21
C VAL A 6 29.51 -12.67 -36.76
N LYS A 7 30.31 -11.94 -35.96
CA LYS A 7 29.97 -11.68 -34.54
C LYS A 7 29.65 -10.23 -34.18
N ASN A 8 29.21 -9.40 -35.13
CA ASN A 8 28.99 -7.98 -34.84
C ASN A 8 27.71 -7.35 -35.43
N ILE A 9 26.60 -8.08 -35.44
CA ILE A 9 25.28 -7.52 -35.84
C ILE A 9 24.26 -7.46 -34.68
N PHE A 10 24.55 -8.05 -33.51
CA PHE A 10 23.62 -8.09 -32.37
C PHE A 10 23.95 -7.15 -31.20
N ASN A 11 24.68 -6.05 -31.44
CA ASN A 11 24.88 -5.01 -30.42
C ASN A 11 24.35 -3.66 -30.88
N LYS A 12 23.09 -3.63 -31.33
CA LYS A 12 22.31 -2.39 -31.41
C LYS A 12 21.80 -2.10 -30.00
N LYS A 13 22.62 -1.43 -29.19
CA LYS A 13 22.21 -0.82 -27.91
C LYS A 13 20.88 -0.10 -28.15
N SER A 14 19.81 -0.60 -27.56
CA SER A 14 18.47 -0.10 -27.77
C SER A 14 18.38 1.33 -27.26
N ASN A 15 17.80 2.21 -28.08
CA ASN A 15 17.54 3.62 -27.79
C ASN A 15 16.55 3.85 -26.62
N LEU A 16 16.20 2.80 -25.86
CA LEU A 16 15.28 2.81 -24.72
C LEU A 16 15.97 3.02 -23.37
N GLN A 17 17.27 2.76 -23.25
CA GLN A 17 18.03 3.00 -22.01
C GLN A 17 17.97 4.47 -21.52
N PRO A 18 18.17 5.50 -22.37
CA PRO A 18 18.12 6.89 -21.91
C PRO A 18 16.71 7.34 -21.50
N ILE A 19 15.65 6.79 -22.10
CA ILE A 19 14.25 7.12 -21.76
C ILE A 19 13.85 6.46 -20.44
N LEU A 20 14.21 5.19 -20.23
CA LEU A 20 13.99 4.47 -18.97
C LEU A 20 14.78 5.09 -17.82
N ASP A 21 16.02 5.53 -18.07
CA ASP A 21 16.83 6.25 -17.08
C ASP A 21 16.25 7.63 -16.78
N TRP A 22 15.77 8.35 -17.79
CA TRP A 22 15.09 9.64 -17.59
C TRP A 22 13.79 9.50 -16.78
N PHE A 23 12.94 8.50 -17.12
CA PHE A 23 11.71 8.20 -16.37
C PHE A 23 12.01 7.74 -14.96
N SER A 24 13.00 6.87 -14.75
CA SER A 24 13.39 6.41 -13.41
C SER A 24 13.98 7.54 -12.56
N LEU A 25 14.74 8.47 -13.16
CA LEU A 25 15.24 9.67 -12.49
C LEU A 25 14.11 10.64 -12.13
N LYS A 26 13.12 10.81 -13.01
CA LYS A 26 11.93 11.65 -12.76
C LYS A 26 11.06 11.04 -11.66
N LEU A 27 10.83 9.73 -11.71
CA LEU A 27 10.09 8.98 -10.70
C LEU A 27 10.81 9.00 -9.35
N ARG A 28 12.15 8.89 -9.34
CA ARG A 28 12.95 8.98 -8.11
C ARG A 28 12.95 10.38 -7.52
N ARG A 29 12.96 11.43 -8.35
CA ARG A 29 12.80 12.83 -7.90
C ARG A 29 11.42 13.06 -7.32
N TYR A 30 10.37 12.65 -8.02
CA TYR A 30 8.99 12.73 -7.55
C TYR A 30 8.78 11.97 -6.23
N LYS A 31 9.34 10.76 -6.11
CA LYS A 31 9.30 9.98 -4.87
C LYS A 31 10.03 10.70 -3.73
N LYS A 32 11.17 11.34 -3.99
CA LYS A 32 11.90 12.12 -2.98
C LYS A 32 11.12 13.36 -2.54
N GLU A 33 10.46 14.05 -3.47
CA GLU A 33 9.59 15.19 -3.14
C GLU A 33 8.41 14.77 -2.27
N LEU A 34 7.83 13.59 -2.51
CA LEU A 34 6.76 13.00 -1.70
C LEU A 34 7.15 12.77 -0.22
N TYR A 35 8.38 12.36 0.06
CA TYR A 35 8.87 12.14 1.43
C TYR A 35 9.50 13.38 2.06
N MET A 36 9.71 14.44 1.27
CA MET A 36 10.42 15.65 1.68
C MET A 36 9.75 16.35 2.86
N SER A 37 8.42 16.44 2.87
CA SER A 37 7.67 17.07 3.97
C SER A 37 7.82 16.33 5.30
N ASN A 38 7.87 14.99 5.29
CA ASN A 38 8.12 14.20 6.50
C ASN A 38 9.56 14.35 6.96
N ASP A 39 10.51 14.26 6.02
CA ASP A 39 11.93 14.42 6.29
C ASP A 39 12.28 15.82 6.80
N LEU A 40 11.51 16.84 6.41
CA LEU A 40 11.66 18.21 6.88
C LEU A 40 11.25 18.37 8.36
N LEU A 41 10.20 17.67 8.80
CA LEU A 41 9.85 17.63 10.23
C LEU A 41 10.98 16.98 11.03
N PHE A 42 11.51 15.83 10.59
CA PHE A 42 12.64 15.19 11.27
C PHE A 42 13.89 16.08 11.28
N THR A 43 14.16 16.78 10.17
CA THR A 43 15.28 17.73 10.05
C THR A 43 15.14 18.89 11.03
N LEU A 44 13.96 19.49 11.12
CA LEU A 44 13.69 20.59 12.05
C LEU A 44 13.72 20.13 13.50
N THR A 45 13.15 18.96 13.82
CA THR A 45 13.29 18.36 15.16
C THR A 45 14.76 18.11 15.48
N TYR A 46 15.57 17.63 14.52
CA TYR A 46 17.01 17.44 14.70
C TYR A 46 17.72 18.75 15.01
N MET A 47 17.56 19.75 14.15
CA MET A 47 18.23 21.06 14.29
C MET A 47 17.83 21.76 15.59
N ALA A 48 16.53 21.78 15.93
CA ALA A 48 16.04 22.35 17.19
C ALA A 48 16.53 21.57 18.42
N SER A 49 16.72 20.25 18.30
CA SER A 49 17.24 19.44 19.42
C SER A 49 18.72 19.70 19.65
N ILE A 50 19.54 19.72 18.60
CA ILE A 50 20.99 19.96 18.74
C ILE A 50 21.30 21.43 19.08
N SER A 51 20.41 22.38 18.73
CA SER A 51 20.59 23.79 19.11
C SER A 51 20.47 24.01 20.61
N THR A 52 19.82 23.09 21.35
CA THR A 52 19.78 23.14 22.83
C THR A 52 21.16 23.00 23.48
N ALA A 53 22.14 22.44 22.76
CA ALA A 53 23.52 22.31 23.21
C ALA A 53 24.37 23.58 22.98
N ASN A 54 23.77 24.69 22.52
CA ASN A 54 24.46 25.94 22.16
C ASN A 54 25.67 25.72 21.25
N LEU A 55 25.51 24.82 20.27
CA LEU A 55 26.54 24.53 19.28
C LEU A 55 26.80 25.75 18.39
N THR A 56 28.03 25.86 17.89
CA THR A 56 28.33 26.82 16.83
C THR A 56 27.52 26.49 15.58
N ARG A 57 27.16 27.52 14.82
CA ARG A 57 26.42 27.40 13.56
C ARG A 57 27.08 26.40 12.60
N ASP A 58 28.40 26.45 12.49
CA ASP A 58 29.19 25.48 11.71
C ASP A 58 28.89 24.03 12.08
N LYS A 59 28.81 23.75 13.38
CA LYS A 59 28.56 22.41 13.88
C LYS A 59 27.11 22.00 13.62
N ILE A 60 26.15 22.91 13.76
CA ILE A 60 24.74 22.65 13.44
C ILE A 60 24.58 22.23 11.97
N PHE A 61 25.12 23.04 11.03
CA PHE A 61 25.04 22.75 9.59
C PHE A 61 25.84 21.50 9.20
N THR A 62 26.98 21.26 9.84
CA THR A 62 27.76 20.03 9.64
C THR A 62 26.99 18.80 10.08
N SER A 63 26.44 18.80 11.31
CA SER A 63 25.72 17.66 11.86
C SER A 63 24.49 17.29 11.01
N ILE A 64 23.70 18.26 10.53
CA ILE A 64 22.55 17.97 9.67
C ILE A 64 22.98 17.50 8.26
N SER A 65 24.10 18.01 7.73
CA SER A 65 24.64 17.57 6.44
C SER A 65 25.07 16.09 6.43
N ASP A 66 25.57 15.61 7.56
CA ASP A 66 26.07 14.24 7.71
C ASP A 66 24.92 13.22 7.78
N LYS A 67 23.69 13.66 8.09
CA LYS A 67 22.48 12.84 8.13
C LYS A 67 21.92 12.58 6.73
N LYS A 68 22.67 11.81 5.93
CA LYS A 68 22.31 11.36 4.55
C LYS A 68 20.95 10.68 4.44
N GLU A 69 20.42 10.21 5.55
CA GLU A 69 19.12 9.56 5.63
C GLU A 69 17.93 10.54 5.51
N TYR A 70 18.13 11.84 5.70
CA TYR A 70 17.11 12.87 5.49
C TYR A 70 17.25 13.45 4.08
N CYS A 71 16.18 13.52 3.30
CA CYS A 71 16.24 14.11 1.95
C CYS A 71 16.79 15.56 1.93
N PRO A 72 16.46 16.45 2.88
CA PRO A 72 17.01 17.80 2.95
C PRO A 72 18.53 17.88 3.15
N SER A 73 19.18 16.83 3.71
CA SER A 73 20.61 16.84 4.03
C SER A 73 21.51 17.22 2.85
N LYS A 74 21.11 16.87 1.62
CA LYS A 74 21.84 17.24 0.40
C LYS A 74 21.97 18.76 0.25
N TYR A 75 20.90 19.50 0.52
CA TYR A 75 20.90 20.96 0.41
C TYR A 75 21.70 21.59 1.55
N PHE A 76 21.57 21.05 2.77
CA PHE A 76 22.42 21.48 3.89
C PHE A 76 23.91 21.20 3.68
N ASN A 77 24.27 20.10 3.00
CA ASN A 77 25.66 19.85 2.61
C ASN A 77 26.17 20.89 1.61
N GLN A 78 25.34 21.35 0.67
CA GLN A 78 25.73 22.44 -0.24
C GLN A 78 25.91 23.76 0.51
N ILE A 79 25.05 24.06 1.49
CA ILE A 79 25.20 25.25 2.35
C ILE A 79 26.51 25.17 3.15
N LYS A 80 26.78 24.02 3.76
CA LYS A 80 28.05 23.74 4.46
C LYS A 80 29.26 23.93 3.55
N GLU A 81 29.23 23.39 2.33
CA GLU A 81 30.33 23.52 1.38
C GLU A 81 30.57 24.99 0.99
N LEU A 82 29.51 25.77 0.74
CA LEU A 82 29.63 27.20 0.45
C LEU A 82 30.19 28.00 1.64
N ALA A 83 29.77 27.68 2.86
CA ALA A 83 30.24 28.37 4.04
C ALA A 83 31.70 27.99 4.39
N LEU A 84 32.01 26.69 4.47
CA LEU A 84 33.31 26.22 4.95
C LEU A 84 34.41 26.28 3.88
N ASN A 85 34.11 25.89 2.63
CA ASN A 85 35.14 25.79 1.59
C ASN A 85 35.24 27.07 0.73
N TRP A 86 34.15 27.84 0.64
CA TRP A 86 34.09 29.05 -0.21
C TRP A 86 33.94 30.33 0.61
N HIS A 87 33.93 30.24 1.94
CA HIS A 87 33.89 31.38 2.87
C HIS A 87 32.69 32.32 2.69
N TYR A 88 31.56 31.82 2.19
CA TYR A 88 30.31 32.57 2.21
C TYR A 88 29.75 32.64 3.63
N ASP A 89 29.09 33.75 3.99
CA ASP A 89 28.29 33.77 5.21
C ASP A 89 27.09 32.80 5.11
N TYR A 90 26.67 32.24 6.24
CA TYR A 90 25.58 31.26 6.28
C TYR A 90 24.25 31.84 5.79
N ALA A 91 23.96 33.13 5.97
CA ALA A 91 22.76 33.75 5.43
C ALA A 91 22.79 33.71 3.90
N ASN A 92 23.88 34.24 3.31
CA ASN A 92 24.08 34.26 1.86
C ASN A 92 24.09 32.84 1.28
N ALA A 93 24.71 31.87 1.95
CA ALA A 93 24.71 30.48 1.51
C ALA A 93 23.30 29.87 1.52
N CYS A 94 22.49 30.14 2.55
CA CYS A 94 21.09 29.70 2.60
C CYS A 94 20.25 30.33 1.50
N GLU A 95 20.42 31.63 1.22
CA GLU A 95 19.74 32.35 0.15
C GLU A 95 20.10 31.80 -1.24
N ILE A 96 21.40 31.60 -1.52
CA ILE A 96 21.85 31.03 -2.80
C ILE A 96 21.26 29.63 -3.01
N ILE A 97 21.26 28.79 -1.97
CA ILE A 97 20.73 27.42 -2.09
C ILE A 97 19.20 27.42 -2.18
N SER A 98 18.50 28.35 -1.54
CA SER A 98 17.03 28.43 -1.63
C SER A 98 16.56 28.63 -3.07
N THR A 99 17.28 29.41 -3.88
CA THR A 99 16.97 29.59 -5.32
C THR A 99 17.09 28.31 -6.14
N LYS A 100 17.89 27.33 -5.67
CA LYS A 100 18.12 26.04 -6.33
C LYS A 100 17.19 24.93 -5.83
N VAL A 101 16.46 25.16 -4.74
CA VAL A 101 15.54 24.18 -4.15
C VAL A 101 14.23 24.14 -4.93
N THR A 102 13.84 22.96 -5.42
CA THR A 102 12.56 22.76 -6.12
C THR A 102 11.36 22.74 -5.18
N HIS A 103 11.55 22.25 -3.95
CA HIS A 103 10.46 22.06 -3.00
C HIS A 103 10.14 23.35 -2.22
N ASP A 104 8.94 23.88 -2.41
CA ASP A 104 8.52 25.21 -1.89
C ASP A 104 8.79 25.37 -0.39
N ARG A 105 8.43 24.39 0.45
CA ARG A 105 8.65 24.51 1.91
C ARG A 105 10.11 24.57 2.34
N LEU A 106 10.98 23.81 1.69
CA LEU A 106 12.40 23.87 2.03
C LEU A 106 12.98 25.22 1.55
N ARG A 107 12.57 25.71 0.37
CA ARG A 107 12.95 27.04 -0.11
C ARG A 107 12.53 28.13 0.87
N GLU A 108 11.27 28.09 1.31
CA GLU A 108 10.74 29.03 2.30
C GLU A 108 11.46 28.93 3.66
N LEU A 109 11.75 27.71 4.13
CA LEU A 109 12.52 27.51 5.35
C LEU A 109 13.91 28.13 5.23
N LEU A 110 14.62 27.88 4.12
CA LEU A 110 15.97 28.42 3.91
C LEU A 110 15.97 29.95 3.79
N ASN A 111 14.93 30.54 3.18
CA ASN A 111 14.77 32.00 3.14
C ASN A 111 14.52 32.57 4.53
N ARG A 112 13.63 31.96 5.33
CA ARG A 112 13.40 32.40 6.73
C ARG A 112 14.65 32.25 7.58
N LEU A 113 15.38 31.14 7.40
CA LEU A 113 16.64 30.87 8.09
C LEU A 113 17.72 31.89 7.69
N SER A 114 17.85 32.20 6.41
CA SER A 114 18.77 33.26 5.92
C SER A 114 18.48 34.60 6.59
N ASN A 115 17.21 35.03 6.57
CA ASN A 115 16.79 36.30 7.16
C ASN A 115 17.04 36.35 8.68
N ALA A 116 16.75 35.26 9.39
CA ALA A 116 16.99 35.16 10.83
C ALA A 116 18.49 35.23 11.16
N ILE A 117 19.32 34.53 10.38
CA ILE A 117 20.78 34.56 10.51
C ILE A 117 21.31 35.98 10.25
N ALA A 118 20.86 36.64 9.18
CA ALA A 118 21.27 38.01 8.84
C ALA A 118 20.82 39.05 9.88
N ALA A 119 19.66 38.84 10.50
CA ALA A 119 19.14 39.67 11.57
C ALA A 119 19.79 39.41 12.94
N GLY A 120 20.65 38.38 13.05
CA GLY A 120 21.32 38.02 14.30
C GLY A 120 20.42 37.35 15.34
N GLU A 121 19.30 36.75 14.92
CA GLU A 121 18.44 35.96 15.84
C GLU A 121 19.22 34.73 16.35
N PRO A 122 19.13 34.39 17.65
CA PRO A 122 19.74 33.18 18.17
C PRO A 122 19.20 31.91 17.48
N ASP A 123 20.10 31.07 16.97
CA ASP A 123 19.75 29.88 16.19
C ASP A 123 18.76 28.96 16.94
N ASN A 124 18.91 28.81 18.27
CA ASN A 124 18.01 27.98 19.09
C ASN A 124 16.58 28.52 19.14
N GLU A 125 16.41 29.84 19.29
CA GLU A 125 15.08 30.46 19.32
C GLU A 125 14.38 30.33 17.97
N PHE A 126 15.11 30.67 16.89
CA PHE A 126 14.59 30.55 15.54
C PHE A 126 14.17 29.12 15.22
N LEU A 127 15.06 28.15 15.44
CA LEU A 127 14.80 26.74 15.10
C LEU A 127 13.64 26.16 15.92
N THR A 128 13.50 26.54 17.20
CA THR A 128 12.38 26.10 18.04
C THR A 128 11.05 26.70 17.58
N LYS A 129 11.03 28.00 17.25
CA LYS A 129 9.83 28.68 16.70
C LYS A 129 9.42 28.05 15.36
N GLU A 130 10.38 27.83 14.47
CA GLU A 130 10.17 27.27 13.14
C GLU A 130 9.74 25.80 13.21
N TRP A 131 10.32 24.99 14.10
CA TRP A 131 9.86 23.62 14.37
C TRP A 131 8.40 23.59 14.81
N LYS A 132 8.01 24.45 15.76
CA LYS A 132 6.62 24.51 16.26
C LYS A 132 5.65 24.91 15.15
N LEU A 133 6.00 25.92 14.35
CA LEU A 133 5.22 26.34 13.18
C LEU A 133 5.08 25.22 12.16
N PHE A 134 6.19 24.56 11.82
CA PHE A 134 6.21 23.51 10.81
C PHE A 134 5.42 22.27 11.26
N LYS A 135 5.52 21.88 12.53
CA LYS A 135 4.73 20.79 13.12
C LYS A 135 3.23 21.03 12.96
N THR A 136 2.75 22.24 13.28
CA THR A 136 1.34 22.62 13.10
C THR A 136 0.92 22.60 11.63
N LYS A 137 1.72 23.19 10.74
CA LYS A 137 1.44 23.15 9.29
C LYS A 137 1.43 21.72 8.73
N ARG A 138 2.32 20.86 9.21
CA ARG A 138 2.42 19.46 8.78
C ARG A 138 1.20 18.66 9.22
N LYS A 139 0.73 18.87 10.45
CA LYS A 139 -0.50 18.28 10.97
C LYS A 139 -1.69 18.64 10.09
N ASP A 140 -1.91 19.93 9.85
CA ASP A 140 -3.01 20.43 9.04
C ASP A 140 -3.01 19.82 7.62
N GLU A 141 -1.85 19.81 6.96
CA GLU A 141 -1.70 19.17 5.65
C GLU A 141 -2.02 17.67 5.69
N PHE A 142 -1.48 16.94 6.68
CA PHE A 142 -1.74 15.50 6.78
C PHE A 142 -3.23 15.24 6.97
N GLU A 143 -3.91 16.04 7.78
CA GLU A 143 -5.35 15.93 8.01
C GLU A 143 -6.15 16.21 6.73
N ARG A 144 -5.74 17.21 5.94
CA ARG A 144 -6.34 17.48 4.63
C ARG A 144 -6.14 16.31 3.66
N ASP A 145 -4.93 15.77 3.58
CA ASP A 145 -4.63 14.59 2.75
C ASP A 145 -5.47 13.37 3.18
N LEU A 146 -5.71 13.21 4.49
CA LEU A 146 -6.59 12.17 5.01
C LEU A 146 -8.05 12.37 4.62
N GLU A 147 -8.57 13.59 4.66
CA GLU A 147 -9.94 13.86 4.22
C GLU A 147 -10.08 13.63 2.72
N THR A 148 -9.11 14.09 1.91
CA THR A 148 -9.07 13.79 0.47
C THR A 148 -8.99 12.28 0.23
N THR A 149 -8.19 11.53 0.99
CA THR A 149 -8.15 10.05 0.90
C THR A 149 -9.52 9.42 1.20
N LYS A 150 -10.24 9.93 2.19
CA LYS A 150 -11.56 9.45 2.58
C LYS A 150 -12.60 9.73 1.50
N GLU A 151 -12.60 10.92 0.91
CA GLU A 151 -13.46 11.27 -0.23
C GLU A 151 -13.20 10.36 -1.44
N TRP A 152 -11.94 10.15 -1.81
CA TRP A 152 -11.58 9.23 -2.89
C TRP A 152 -11.92 7.77 -2.58
N SER A 153 -11.84 7.36 -1.32
CA SER A 153 -12.29 6.04 -0.85
C SER A 153 -13.80 5.86 -1.07
N ASN A 154 -14.60 6.88 -0.78
CA ASN A 154 -16.03 6.87 -1.04
C ASN A 154 -16.32 6.86 -2.56
N ALA A 155 -15.59 7.67 -3.33
CA ALA A 155 -15.70 7.69 -4.79
C ALA A 155 -15.32 6.35 -5.43
N TYR A 156 -14.25 5.70 -4.94
CA TYR A 156 -13.84 4.36 -5.40
C TYR A 156 -14.93 3.31 -5.13
N THR A 157 -15.57 3.39 -3.97
CA THR A 157 -16.69 2.50 -3.62
C THR A 157 -17.85 2.66 -4.62
N ALA A 158 -18.21 3.90 -4.97
CA ALA A 158 -19.24 4.17 -5.98
C ALA A 158 -18.80 3.69 -7.38
N LEU A 159 -17.54 3.91 -7.74
CA LEU A 159 -16.95 3.44 -8.99
C LEU A 159 -16.98 1.90 -9.09
N LEU A 160 -16.71 1.19 -8.00
CA LEU A 160 -16.81 -0.28 -7.96
C LEU A 160 -18.23 -0.76 -8.23
N VAL A 161 -19.23 -0.17 -7.56
CA VAL A 161 -20.65 -0.51 -7.79
C VAL A 161 -21.00 -0.27 -9.26
N SER A 162 -20.63 0.89 -9.80
CA SER A 162 -20.87 1.22 -11.21
C SER A 162 -20.18 0.24 -12.16
N THR A 163 -18.93 -0.13 -11.89
CA THR A 163 -18.16 -1.09 -12.69
C THR A 163 -18.84 -2.47 -12.69
N SER A 164 -19.34 -2.91 -11.53
CA SER A 164 -20.10 -4.17 -11.42
C SER A 164 -21.39 -4.14 -12.23
N LEU A 165 -22.12 -3.03 -12.17
CA LEU A 165 -23.38 -2.85 -12.87
C LEU A 165 -23.14 -2.83 -14.38
N VAL A 166 -22.11 -2.13 -14.86
CA VAL A 166 -21.71 -2.14 -16.27
C VAL A 166 -21.38 -3.54 -16.74
N ALA A 167 -20.59 -4.30 -15.96
CA ALA A 167 -20.27 -5.68 -16.28
C ALA A 167 -21.55 -6.54 -16.40
N ILE A 168 -22.50 -6.37 -15.49
CA ILE A 168 -23.79 -7.09 -15.49
C ILE A 168 -24.67 -6.69 -16.67
N ILE A 169 -24.83 -5.40 -16.95
CA ILE A 169 -25.67 -4.92 -18.05
C ILE A 169 -25.14 -5.45 -19.38
N ILE A 170 -23.83 -5.37 -19.62
CA ILE A 170 -23.26 -5.88 -20.86
C ILE A 170 -23.39 -7.41 -20.93
N LEU A 171 -23.19 -8.11 -19.81
CA LEU A 171 -23.40 -9.55 -19.74
C LEU A 171 -24.82 -9.96 -20.16
N LEU A 172 -25.83 -9.24 -19.68
CA LEU A 172 -27.23 -9.45 -20.08
C LEU A 172 -27.47 -9.04 -21.53
N SER A 173 -26.88 -7.93 -21.98
CA SER A 173 -27.06 -7.39 -23.32
C SER A 173 -26.54 -8.32 -24.42
N VAL A 174 -25.38 -8.93 -24.20
CA VAL A 174 -24.76 -9.87 -25.15
C VAL A 174 -25.67 -11.06 -25.43
N ILE A 175 -26.43 -11.49 -24.42
CA ILE A 175 -27.36 -12.61 -24.57
C ILE A 175 -28.69 -12.12 -25.15
N LEU A 176 -29.31 -11.09 -24.56
CA LEU A 176 -30.67 -10.70 -24.93
C LEU A 176 -30.77 -10.04 -26.32
N TYR A 177 -29.78 -9.25 -26.72
CA TYR A 177 -29.88 -8.38 -27.88
C TYR A 177 -28.99 -8.77 -29.06
N ASN A 178 -28.10 -9.76 -28.91
CA ASN A 178 -27.17 -10.24 -29.94
C ASN A 178 -26.56 -9.09 -30.78
N VAL A 179 -25.94 -8.11 -30.10
CA VAL A 179 -25.37 -6.91 -30.72
C VAL A 179 -23.92 -7.19 -31.12
N GLY A 180 -23.67 -7.42 -32.41
CA GLY A 180 -22.32 -7.69 -32.93
C GLY A 180 -21.80 -9.08 -32.54
N ASP A 181 -20.47 -9.26 -32.58
CA ASP A 181 -19.84 -10.50 -32.09
C ASP A 181 -19.86 -10.52 -30.54
N PRO A 182 -20.48 -11.55 -29.91
CA PRO A 182 -20.45 -11.74 -28.46
C PRO A 182 -19.03 -11.73 -27.86
N ALA A 183 -18.05 -12.28 -28.58
CA ALA A 183 -16.67 -12.35 -28.12
C ALA A 183 -16.05 -10.96 -27.97
N ASP A 184 -16.15 -10.14 -29.02
CA ASP A 184 -15.62 -8.77 -29.02
C ASP A 184 -16.27 -7.90 -27.94
N THR A 185 -17.58 -8.04 -27.74
CA THR A 185 -18.32 -7.28 -26.73
C THR A 185 -17.90 -7.66 -25.30
N LEU A 186 -17.72 -8.95 -25.02
CA LEU A 186 -17.26 -9.41 -23.70
C LEU A 186 -15.79 -9.06 -23.45
N TYR A 187 -14.89 -9.26 -24.41
CA TYR A 187 -13.48 -8.90 -24.25
C TYR A 187 -13.26 -7.39 -24.09
N SER A 188 -13.94 -6.55 -24.89
CA SER A 188 -13.87 -5.10 -24.73
C SER A 188 -14.37 -4.64 -23.36
N THR A 189 -15.42 -5.27 -22.84
CA THR A 189 -15.94 -4.98 -21.49
C THR A 189 -14.97 -5.38 -20.39
N MET A 190 -14.28 -6.52 -20.51
CA MET A 190 -13.22 -6.89 -19.55
C MET A 190 -12.11 -5.82 -19.50
N VAL A 191 -11.74 -5.26 -20.65
CA VAL A 191 -10.76 -4.16 -20.73
C VAL A 191 -11.29 -2.89 -20.08
N ILE A 192 -12.56 -2.53 -20.30
CA ILE A 192 -13.19 -1.37 -19.65
C ILE A 192 -13.21 -1.54 -18.13
N VAL A 193 -13.64 -2.71 -17.64
CA VAL A 193 -13.68 -3.06 -16.21
C VAL A 193 -12.27 -2.99 -15.60
N PHE A 194 -11.26 -3.51 -16.30
CA PHE A 194 -9.86 -3.38 -15.91
C PHE A 194 -9.46 -1.90 -15.74
N PHE A 195 -9.65 -1.08 -16.77
CA PHE A 195 -9.26 0.33 -16.71
C PHE A 195 -10.02 1.09 -15.61
N MET A 196 -11.34 0.89 -15.48
CA MET A 196 -12.12 1.54 -14.42
C MET A 196 -11.61 1.17 -13.02
N ALA A 197 -11.43 -0.12 -12.75
CA ALA A 197 -10.98 -0.61 -11.45
C ALA A 197 -9.56 -0.11 -11.11
N PHE A 198 -8.61 -0.22 -12.05
CA PHE A 198 -7.22 0.18 -11.81
C PHE A 198 -7.00 1.70 -11.84
N LEU A 199 -7.79 2.46 -12.60
CA LEU A 199 -7.79 3.93 -12.50
C LEU A 199 -8.28 4.39 -11.13
N GLY A 200 -9.34 3.78 -10.60
CA GLY A 200 -9.81 4.04 -9.25
C GLY A 200 -8.73 3.79 -8.19
N VAL A 201 -8.02 2.65 -8.30
CA VAL A 201 -6.86 2.34 -7.46
C VAL A 201 -5.73 3.37 -7.62
N GLY A 202 -5.43 3.79 -8.84
CA GLY A 202 -4.40 4.80 -9.12
C GLY A 202 -4.70 6.16 -8.47
N LEU A 203 -5.96 6.59 -8.52
CA LEU A 203 -6.42 7.82 -7.86
C LEU A 203 -6.29 7.73 -6.34
N LEU A 204 -6.66 6.59 -5.73
CA LEU A 204 -6.45 6.35 -4.30
C LEU A 204 -4.97 6.41 -3.92
N PHE A 205 -4.09 5.80 -4.72
CA PHE A 205 -2.66 5.86 -4.48
C PHE A 205 -2.12 7.28 -4.58
N SER A 206 -2.63 8.11 -5.50
CA SER A 206 -2.20 9.51 -5.62
C SER A 206 -2.63 10.35 -4.42
N SER A 207 -3.85 10.15 -3.95
CA SER A 207 -4.46 10.94 -2.89
C SER A 207 -4.00 10.55 -1.47
N SER A 208 -3.47 9.33 -1.29
CA SER A 208 -3.12 8.85 0.03
C SER A 208 -1.79 9.42 0.55
N PRO A 209 -1.74 9.95 1.79
CA PRO A 209 -0.53 10.53 2.36
C PRO A 209 0.61 9.52 2.39
N LYS A 210 1.80 10.00 2.01
CA LYS A 210 2.97 9.16 1.77
C LYS A 210 3.81 9.18 3.03
N ASP A 211 3.78 8.07 3.76
CA ASP A 211 4.48 7.91 5.04
C ASP A 211 5.05 6.49 5.12
N SER A 212 6.32 6.40 5.53
CA SER A 212 6.99 5.11 5.71
C SER A 212 6.83 4.63 7.15
N LYS A 213 6.19 3.48 7.34
CA LYS A 213 6.08 2.87 8.68
C LYS A 213 7.34 2.10 9.10
N VAL A 214 8.05 1.52 8.13
CA VAL A 214 9.20 0.62 8.35
C VAL A 214 10.48 1.26 7.85
N HIS A 215 11.59 1.03 8.55
CA HIS A 215 12.93 1.50 8.14
C HIS A 215 13.62 0.54 7.14
N GLY A 216 14.59 1.06 6.41
CA GLY A 216 15.39 0.30 5.42
C GLY A 216 16.69 -0.33 5.96
N LEU A 217 16.90 -0.37 7.28
CA LEU A 217 18.14 -0.88 7.89
C LEU A 217 18.36 -2.38 7.64
N SER A 218 19.62 -2.82 7.81
CA SER A 218 20.04 -4.22 7.71
C SER A 218 19.52 -5.06 8.86
N VAL A 219 19.56 -4.52 10.08
CA VAL A 219 18.91 -5.09 11.26
C VAL A 219 17.42 -4.79 11.18
N LYS A 220 16.59 -5.82 11.35
CA LYS A 220 15.13 -5.75 11.26
C LYS A 220 14.49 -6.48 12.44
N SER A 221 13.19 -6.23 12.66
CA SER A 221 12.40 -7.00 13.63
C SER A 221 12.35 -8.49 13.26
N LYS A 222 12.12 -9.36 14.26
CA LYS A 222 12.01 -10.81 14.05
C LYS A 222 10.90 -11.13 13.03
N GLU A 223 9.79 -10.41 13.10
CA GLU A 223 8.66 -10.51 12.18
C GLU A 223 9.03 -10.09 10.76
N GLN A 224 9.72 -8.96 10.59
CA GLN A 224 10.17 -8.50 9.27
C GLN A 224 11.14 -9.48 8.60
N VAL A 225 12.07 -10.08 9.36
CA VAL A 225 12.98 -11.09 8.83
C VAL A 225 12.20 -12.30 8.31
N PHE A 226 11.21 -12.79 9.08
CA PHE A 226 10.33 -13.87 8.66
C PHE A 226 9.56 -13.51 7.38
N ILE A 227 8.93 -12.33 7.35
CA ILE A 227 8.14 -11.86 6.20
C ILE A 227 9.01 -11.78 4.93
N HIS A 228 10.18 -11.14 4.99
CA HIS A 228 11.04 -10.98 3.82
C HIS A 228 11.57 -12.32 3.29
N LYS A 229 11.78 -13.30 4.18
CA LYS A 229 12.23 -14.65 3.80
C LYS A 229 11.14 -15.44 3.07
N TRP A 230 9.89 -15.37 3.52
CA TRP A 230 8.80 -16.22 3.03
C TRP A 230 7.92 -15.59 1.95
N ILE A 231 7.94 -14.27 1.80
CA ILE A 231 7.22 -13.53 0.75
C ILE A 231 7.35 -14.11 -0.66
N PRO A 232 8.57 -14.34 -1.20
CA PRO A 232 8.69 -14.72 -2.60
C PRO A 232 8.11 -16.11 -2.84
N LEU A 233 8.31 -17.03 -1.90
CA LEU A 233 7.76 -18.38 -1.98
C LEU A 233 6.23 -18.37 -1.90
N THR A 234 5.67 -17.66 -0.93
CA THR A 234 4.22 -17.55 -0.75
C THR A 234 3.55 -16.92 -1.97
N LEU A 235 4.15 -15.88 -2.55
CA LEU A 235 3.60 -15.22 -3.74
C LEU A 235 3.62 -16.17 -4.94
N VAL A 236 4.76 -16.83 -5.22
CA VAL A 236 4.88 -17.77 -6.34
C VAL A 236 3.92 -18.95 -6.18
N LEU A 237 3.82 -19.55 -5.00
CA LEU A 237 2.95 -20.69 -4.78
C LEU A 237 1.46 -20.30 -4.89
N SER A 238 1.10 -19.11 -4.41
CA SER A 238 -0.26 -18.58 -4.50
C SER A 238 -0.66 -18.24 -5.94
N THR A 239 0.22 -17.62 -6.72
CA THR A 239 -0.05 -17.35 -8.15
C THR A 239 -0.14 -18.63 -8.96
N LEU A 240 0.72 -19.62 -8.69
CA LEU A 240 0.62 -20.94 -9.31
C LEU A 240 -0.71 -21.64 -8.96
N ALA A 241 -1.18 -21.53 -7.72
CA ALA A 241 -2.48 -22.11 -7.33
C ALA A 241 -3.64 -21.49 -8.12
N VAL A 242 -3.68 -20.16 -8.29
CA VAL A 242 -4.71 -19.49 -9.10
C VAL A 242 -4.60 -19.89 -10.57
N ILE A 243 -3.38 -19.94 -11.13
CA ILE A 243 -3.20 -20.30 -12.54
C ILE A 243 -3.65 -21.73 -12.80
N ILE A 244 -3.19 -22.68 -12.00
CA ILE A 244 -3.42 -24.12 -12.23
C ILE A 244 -4.87 -24.51 -11.96
N PHE A 245 -5.48 -24.00 -10.88
CA PHE A 245 -6.79 -24.47 -10.45
C PHE A 245 -7.94 -23.52 -10.84
N THR A 246 -7.68 -22.25 -11.14
CA THR A 246 -8.73 -21.30 -11.56
C THR A 246 -8.63 -20.94 -13.04
N ILE A 247 -7.46 -20.51 -13.53
CA ILE A 247 -7.33 -19.98 -14.90
C ILE A 247 -7.33 -21.12 -15.93
N ILE A 248 -6.44 -22.10 -15.82
CA ILE A 248 -6.30 -23.17 -16.81
C ILE A 248 -7.63 -23.93 -17.06
N PRO A 249 -8.38 -24.36 -16.02
CA PRO A 249 -9.66 -25.06 -16.21
C PRO A 249 -10.74 -24.18 -16.87
N THR A 250 -10.59 -22.86 -16.82
CA THR A 250 -11.51 -21.91 -17.46
C THR A 250 -11.28 -21.79 -18.97
N PHE A 251 -10.07 -22.05 -19.46
CA PHE A 251 -9.71 -21.92 -20.88
C PHE A 251 -9.59 -23.25 -21.62
N ILE A 252 -9.16 -24.33 -20.95
CA ILE A 252 -8.93 -25.65 -21.58
C ILE A 252 -10.15 -26.59 -21.40
N GLY A 253 -11.09 -26.21 -20.55
CA GLY A 253 -12.19 -27.08 -20.11
C GLY A 253 -11.83 -27.83 -18.82
N SER A 254 -12.83 -28.09 -17.99
CA SER A 254 -12.64 -28.78 -16.71
C SER A 254 -12.57 -30.30 -16.91
N PRO A 255 -11.63 -31.01 -16.27
CA PRO A 255 -11.81 -32.42 -15.97
C PRO A 255 -13.09 -32.58 -15.14
N GLU A 256 -13.96 -33.53 -15.48
CA GLU A 256 -15.22 -33.83 -14.78
C GLU A 256 -14.98 -34.40 -13.36
N PHE A 257 -14.40 -33.60 -12.48
CA PHE A 257 -14.35 -33.91 -11.05
C PHE A 257 -15.57 -33.29 -10.38
N PHE A 258 -16.13 -33.99 -9.39
CA PHE A 258 -17.43 -33.70 -8.73
C PHE A 258 -17.58 -32.31 -8.07
N ILE A 259 -16.57 -31.43 -8.10
CA ILE A 259 -16.58 -30.07 -7.56
C ILE A 259 -16.06 -29.14 -8.65
N ASP A 260 -16.73 -28.02 -8.93
CA ASP A 260 -16.22 -26.99 -9.84
C ASP A 260 -14.87 -26.45 -9.31
N ILE A 261 -13.78 -26.93 -9.92
CA ILE A 261 -12.39 -26.74 -9.47
C ILE A 261 -12.01 -25.25 -9.48
N LYS A 262 -12.75 -24.43 -10.24
CA LYS A 262 -12.39 -23.04 -10.54
C LYS A 262 -12.26 -22.17 -9.28
N GLY A 263 -13.08 -22.39 -8.24
CA GLY A 263 -12.98 -21.65 -6.98
C GLY A 263 -11.87 -22.13 -6.03
N VAL A 264 -11.38 -23.37 -6.20
CA VAL A 264 -10.40 -23.99 -5.30
C VAL A 264 -9.05 -23.28 -5.37
N GLY A 265 -8.63 -22.84 -6.57
CA GLY A 265 -7.37 -22.12 -6.75
C GLY A 265 -7.28 -20.85 -5.92
N MET A 266 -8.37 -20.08 -5.84
CA MET A 266 -8.44 -18.86 -5.04
C MET A 266 -8.44 -19.14 -3.54
N ILE A 267 -9.14 -20.20 -3.09
CA ILE A 267 -9.11 -20.60 -1.66
C ILE A 267 -7.69 -21.02 -1.27
N LEU A 268 -7.06 -21.90 -2.06
CA LEU A 268 -5.69 -22.34 -1.82
C LEU A 268 -4.71 -21.16 -1.79
N ALA A 269 -4.83 -20.25 -2.75
CA ALA A 269 -4.04 -19.02 -2.80
C ALA A 269 -4.14 -18.21 -1.51
N GLY A 270 -5.35 -18.04 -0.97
CA GLY A 270 -5.59 -17.38 0.32
C GLY A 270 -5.02 -18.15 1.52
N VAL A 271 -5.19 -19.48 1.56
CA VAL A 271 -4.67 -20.34 2.64
C VAL A 271 -3.14 -20.33 2.70
N ILE A 272 -2.47 -20.42 1.55
CA ILE A 272 -1.01 -20.35 1.44
C ILE A 272 -0.47 -19.03 1.99
N MET A 273 -1.23 -17.94 1.85
CA MET A 273 -0.84 -16.61 2.32
C MET A 273 -1.02 -16.39 3.83
N ILE A 274 -1.78 -17.25 4.53
CA ILE A 274 -2.12 -17.06 5.96
C ILE A 274 -0.90 -16.85 6.87
N PRO A 275 0.15 -17.70 6.86
CA PRO A 275 1.25 -17.57 7.81
C PRO A 275 2.00 -16.24 7.66
N VAL A 276 2.24 -15.82 6.42
CA VAL A 276 2.94 -14.56 6.11
C VAL A 276 2.03 -13.36 6.34
N GLY A 277 0.75 -13.44 5.98
CA GLY A 277 -0.20 -12.35 6.18
C GLY A 277 -0.47 -12.06 7.66
N ILE A 278 -0.61 -13.08 8.51
CA ILE A 278 -0.74 -12.88 9.96
C ILE A 278 0.53 -12.27 10.54
N ALA A 279 1.72 -12.73 10.11
CA ALA A 279 2.98 -12.13 10.53
C ALA A 279 3.07 -10.65 10.10
N ALA A 280 2.63 -10.32 8.89
CA ALA A 280 2.56 -8.95 8.37
C ALA A 280 1.66 -8.03 9.21
N ASN A 281 0.45 -8.47 9.56
CA ASN A 281 -0.43 -7.65 10.40
C ASN A 281 0.11 -7.50 11.82
N ARG A 282 0.66 -8.58 12.40
CA ARG A 282 1.31 -8.55 13.73
C ARG A 282 2.49 -7.59 13.78
N ASP A 283 3.33 -7.55 12.74
CA ASP A 283 4.45 -6.60 12.67
C ASP A 283 3.96 -5.15 12.70
N ILE A 284 2.94 -4.82 11.90
CA ILE A 284 2.38 -3.47 11.87
C ILE A 284 1.70 -3.08 13.18
N ASP A 285 0.95 -3.99 13.79
CA ASP A 285 0.31 -3.74 15.09
C ASP A 285 1.37 -3.51 16.19
N LYS A 286 2.45 -4.30 16.18
CA LYS A 286 3.58 -4.10 17.09
C LYS A 286 4.29 -2.77 16.83
N ILE A 287 4.56 -2.40 15.58
CA ILE A 287 5.17 -1.12 15.23
C ILE A 287 4.31 0.05 15.72
N ASN A 288 3.00 0.03 15.47
CA ASN A 288 2.10 1.09 15.93
C ASN A 288 2.15 1.25 17.47
N LYS A 289 2.09 0.15 18.22
CA LYS A 289 2.19 0.17 19.69
C LYS A 289 3.57 0.61 20.20
N ARG A 290 4.65 0.23 19.50
CA ARG A 290 6.02 0.67 19.79
C ARG A 290 6.14 2.17 19.59
N ASP A 291 5.61 2.71 18.48
CA ASP A 291 5.62 4.15 18.20
C ASP A 291 4.85 4.95 19.26
N GLU A 292 3.70 4.43 19.72
CA GLU A 292 2.91 5.03 20.80
C GLU A 292 3.70 5.04 22.11
N SER A 293 4.24 3.89 22.52
CA SER A 293 5.03 3.74 23.76
C SER A 293 6.35 4.55 23.72
N TYR A 294 6.89 4.80 22.53
CA TYR A 294 8.14 5.53 22.34
C TYR A 294 8.05 6.98 22.83
N THR A 295 6.89 7.61 22.71
CA THR A 295 6.64 8.98 23.20
C THR A 295 6.97 9.10 24.69
N THR A 296 6.39 8.19 25.49
CA THR A 296 6.59 8.18 26.94
C THR A 296 8.00 7.73 27.30
N PHE A 297 8.55 6.74 26.58
CA PHE A 297 9.92 6.27 26.77
C PHE A 297 10.94 7.39 26.63
N ILE A 298 10.91 8.14 25.53
CA ILE A 298 11.96 9.13 25.24
C ILE A 298 11.85 10.38 26.13
N SER A 299 10.62 10.82 26.43
CA SER A 299 10.39 11.90 27.39
C SER A 299 10.84 11.51 28.80
N SER A 300 10.47 10.32 29.27
CA SER A 300 10.87 9.82 30.59
C SER A 300 12.39 9.64 30.68
N LEU A 301 13.03 9.13 29.63
CA LEU A 301 14.48 8.99 29.57
C LEU A 301 15.17 10.37 29.68
N GLY A 302 14.68 11.36 28.94
CA GLY A 302 15.17 12.74 28.99
C GLY A 302 15.06 13.36 30.39
N SER A 303 13.87 13.31 30.99
CA SER A 303 13.62 13.85 32.33
C SER A 303 14.44 13.17 33.42
N ILE A 304 14.69 11.86 33.35
CA ILE A 304 15.52 11.14 34.34
C ILE A 304 17.01 11.50 34.17
N ILE A 305 17.51 11.65 32.94
CA ILE A 305 18.89 12.05 32.67
C ILE A 305 19.14 13.45 33.23
N SER A 306 18.31 14.43 32.88
CA SER A 306 18.46 15.82 33.35
C SER A 306 18.16 15.98 34.84
N GLY A 307 17.07 15.39 35.34
CA GLY A 307 16.60 15.60 36.71
C GLY A 307 17.38 14.83 37.78
N SER A 308 17.94 13.66 37.45
CA SER A 308 18.73 12.86 38.41
C SER A 308 20.25 12.89 38.14
N GLY A 309 20.72 13.55 37.08
CA GLY A 309 22.13 13.56 36.69
C GLY A 309 22.69 12.16 36.40
N LEU A 310 21.82 11.22 36.02
CA LEU A 310 22.20 9.83 35.80
C LEU A 310 22.73 9.62 34.39
N THR A 311 23.70 8.72 34.27
CA THR A 311 24.11 8.16 32.99
C THR A 311 22.93 7.46 32.30
N VAL A 312 22.88 7.49 30.96
CA VAL A 312 21.86 6.84 30.13
C VAL A 312 21.48 5.41 30.60
N PRO A 313 22.41 4.50 30.93
CA PRO A 313 22.06 3.13 31.35
C PRO A 313 21.30 3.12 32.69
N LYS A 314 21.75 3.92 33.66
CA LYS A 314 21.06 4.05 34.97
C LYS A 314 19.69 4.71 34.81
N ALA A 315 19.54 5.62 33.87
CA ALA A 315 18.25 6.24 33.57
C ALA A 315 17.26 5.24 32.97
N LEU A 316 17.70 4.38 32.03
CA LEU A 316 16.87 3.30 31.47
C LEU A 316 16.33 2.35 32.54
N LEU A 317 17.13 2.02 33.55
CA LEU A 317 16.71 1.14 34.66
C LEU A 317 15.60 1.75 35.54
N LYS A 318 15.53 3.09 35.62
CA LYS A 318 14.55 3.80 36.45
C LYS A 318 13.20 4.01 35.77
N ILE A 319 13.10 3.79 34.46
CA ILE A 319 11.82 3.96 33.75
C ILE A 319 10.87 2.84 34.18
N ASP A 320 9.65 3.20 34.59
CA ASP A 320 8.62 2.23 34.97
C ASP A 320 8.34 1.29 33.77
N PRO A 321 8.57 -0.03 33.91
CA PRO A 321 8.31 -1.00 32.86
C PRO A 321 6.87 -1.00 32.35
N LYS A 322 5.90 -0.56 33.16
CA LYS A 322 4.48 -0.45 32.75
C LYS A 322 4.28 0.61 31.67
N ASN A 323 5.05 1.69 31.72
CA ASN A 323 4.96 2.80 30.76
C ASN A 323 5.67 2.50 29.42
N LEU A 324 6.41 1.38 29.34
CA LEU A 324 7.15 0.99 28.15
C LEU A 324 6.35 0.12 27.18
N GLY A 325 5.24 -0.49 27.60
CA GLY A 325 4.41 -1.33 26.72
C GLY A 325 5.23 -2.35 25.92
N GLU A 326 5.10 -2.32 24.59
CA GLU A 326 5.83 -3.21 23.67
C GLU A 326 7.34 -2.88 23.53
N LEU A 327 7.82 -1.76 24.09
CA LEU A 327 9.24 -1.41 24.16
C LEU A 327 9.95 -1.96 25.39
N LYS A 328 9.24 -2.55 26.34
CA LYS A 328 9.80 -3.03 27.61
C LYS A 328 11.01 -3.94 27.41
N ASP A 329 10.84 -5.02 26.64
CA ASP A 329 11.90 -6.02 26.45
C ASP A 329 13.10 -5.44 25.68
N MET A 330 12.83 -4.62 24.65
CA MET A 330 13.87 -3.95 23.85
C MET A 330 14.66 -2.92 24.68
N SER A 331 14.00 -2.18 25.56
CA SER A 331 14.63 -1.24 26.49
C SER A 331 15.50 -1.97 27.52
N GLN A 332 15.03 -3.10 28.05
CA GLN A 332 15.82 -3.93 28.98
C GLN A 332 17.05 -4.55 28.30
N GLU A 333 16.94 -4.98 27.05
CA GLU A 333 18.09 -5.43 26.27
C GLU A 333 19.09 -4.32 26.00
N LEU A 334 18.61 -3.11 25.65
CA LEU A 334 19.45 -1.93 25.48
C LEU A 334 20.20 -1.60 26.78
N TYR A 335 19.50 -1.59 27.92
CA TYR A 335 20.10 -1.40 29.24
C TYR A 335 21.21 -2.43 29.50
N LYS A 336 20.94 -3.72 29.31
CA LYS A 336 21.94 -4.80 29.56
C LYS A 336 23.19 -4.58 28.71
N LYS A 337 23.03 -4.31 27.41
CA LYS A 337 24.14 -4.08 26.47
C LYS A 337 24.98 -2.87 26.87
N LEU A 338 24.33 -1.75 27.21
CA LEU A 338 25.03 -0.54 27.66
C LEU A 338 25.71 -0.72 29.03
N ALA A 339 25.06 -1.42 29.98
CA ALA A 339 25.59 -1.67 31.31
C ALA A 339 26.82 -2.59 31.29
N THR A 340 26.92 -3.49 30.30
CA THR A 340 28.11 -4.33 30.09
C THR A 340 29.30 -3.59 29.47
N GLY A 341 29.15 -2.29 29.14
CA GLY A 341 30.22 -1.49 28.55
C GLY A 341 30.43 -1.72 27.05
N LEU A 342 29.44 -2.30 26.35
CA LEU A 342 29.46 -2.36 24.89
C LEU A 342 29.38 -0.95 24.29
N ASP A 343 29.88 -0.79 23.06
CA ASP A 343 29.85 0.49 22.36
C ASP A 343 28.43 1.08 22.30
N PRO A 344 28.19 2.28 22.85
CA PRO A 344 26.85 2.88 22.90
C PRO A 344 26.23 3.08 21.52
N THR A 345 27.03 3.42 20.52
CA THR A 345 26.55 3.67 19.15
C THR A 345 25.93 2.39 18.57
N LEU A 346 26.68 1.28 18.62
CA LEU A 346 26.18 -0.03 18.17
C LEU A 346 24.97 -0.51 18.97
N CYS A 347 24.92 -0.21 20.28
CA CYS A 347 23.77 -0.56 21.12
C CYS A 347 22.48 0.16 20.68
N TRP A 348 22.57 1.46 20.41
CA TRP A 348 21.45 2.27 19.94
C TRP A 348 21.03 1.91 18.51
N GLU A 349 21.97 1.70 17.60
CA GLU A 349 21.69 1.22 16.23
C GLU A 349 20.96 -0.13 16.26
N ARG A 350 21.39 -1.04 17.13
CA ARG A 350 20.74 -2.34 17.30
C ARG A 350 19.33 -2.21 17.88
N PHE A 351 19.15 -1.40 18.92
CA PHE A 351 17.82 -1.12 19.51
C PHE A 351 16.86 -0.60 18.45
N VAL A 352 17.29 0.42 17.71
CA VAL A 352 16.50 1.03 16.64
C VAL A 352 16.15 0.01 15.56
N GLY A 353 17.12 -0.78 15.09
CA GLY A 353 16.89 -1.80 14.06
C GLY A 353 15.95 -2.93 14.51
N GLU A 354 16.00 -3.32 15.78
CA GLU A 354 15.12 -4.34 16.36
C GLU A 354 13.66 -3.85 16.51
N THR A 355 13.45 -2.53 16.66
CA THR A 355 12.10 -1.96 16.76
C THR A 355 11.32 -2.07 15.44
N GLY A 356 11.99 -2.08 14.28
CA GLY A 356 11.36 -2.15 12.97
C GLY A 356 10.64 -0.87 12.52
N SER A 357 10.62 0.18 13.35
CA SER A 357 9.88 1.42 13.12
C SER A 357 10.72 2.51 12.46
N TYR A 358 10.14 3.18 11.46
CA TYR A 358 10.75 4.36 10.86
C TYR A 358 10.81 5.57 11.81
N LEU A 359 9.79 5.78 12.66
CA LEU A 359 9.77 6.95 13.57
C LEU A 359 10.81 6.81 14.66
N ILE A 360 10.87 5.64 15.30
CA ILE A 360 11.86 5.35 16.33
C ILE A 360 13.27 5.51 15.76
N TYR A 361 13.51 5.00 14.55
CA TYR A 361 14.78 5.20 13.86
C TYR A 361 15.19 6.66 13.73
N LYS A 362 14.29 7.51 13.22
CA LYS A 362 14.62 8.92 13.03
C LYS A 362 14.78 9.68 14.34
N PHE A 363 13.87 9.45 15.28
CA PHE A 363 13.81 10.22 16.52
C PHE A 363 14.81 9.77 17.58
N THR A 364 15.19 8.49 17.63
CA THR A 364 16.24 8.02 18.54
C THR A 364 17.59 8.60 18.14
N ASN A 365 17.88 8.65 16.83
CA ASN A 365 19.10 9.29 16.33
C ASN A 365 19.16 10.78 16.68
N VAL A 366 18.01 11.49 16.66
CA VAL A 366 17.94 12.89 17.10
C VAL A 366 18.28 13.02 18.59
N PHE A 367 17.66 12.20 19.43
CA PHE A 367 17.86 12.26 20.88
C PHE A 367 19.31 11.93 21.27
N VAL A 368 19.85 10.82 20.75
CA VAL A 368 21.20 10.35 21.09
C VAL A 368 22.26 11.38 20.68
N ASP A 369 22.16 11.93 19.47
CA ASP A 369 23.10 12.95 19.00
C ASP A 369 23.04 14.22 19.85
N ALA A 370 21.83 14.75 20.10
CA ALA A 370 21.67 15.99 20.84
C ALA A 370 22.16 15.86 22.29
N VAL A 371 21.89 14.73 22.95
CA VAL A 371 22.41 14.45 24.30
C VAL A 371 23.93 14.27 24.28
N ASN A 372 24.49 13.59 23.28
CA ASN A 372 25.94 13.43 23.13
C ASN A 372 26.66 14.77 22.88
N PHE A 373 26.01 15.72 22.22
CA PHE A 373 26.52 17.09 22.05
C PHE A 373 26.40 17.95 23.32
N GLY A 374 25.84 17.43 24.42
CA GLY A 374 25.67 18.15 25.67
C GLY A 374 24.38 18.95 25.77
N GLY A 375 23.39 18.67 24.90
CA GLY A 375 22.07 19.29 24.97
C GLY A 375 21.30 18.87 26.21
N ASN A 376 20.33 19.70 26.63
CA ASN A 376 19.47 19.36 27.76
C ASN A 376 18.55 18.19 27.39
N ALA A 377 18.80 17.02 27.98
CA ALA A 377 18.09 15.78 27.66
C ALA A 377 16.57 15.86 27.89
N GLU A 378 16.11 16.65 28.86
CA GLU A 378 14.69 16.88 29.12
C GLU A 378 14.03 17.66 27.98
N VAL A 379 14.63 18.78 27.58
CA VAL A 379 14.12 19.61 26.46
C VAL A 379 14.16 18.82 25.15
N VAL A 380 15.25 18.11 24.87
CA VAL A 380 15.38 17.24 23.70
C VAL A 380 14.34 16.12 23.73
N GLY A 381 14.14 15.48 24.88
CA GLY A 381 13.12 14.46 25.09
C GLY A 381 11.70 14.98 24.82
N GLU A 382 11.40 16.21 25.24
CA GLU A 382 10.11 16.88 24.97
C GLU A 382 9.92 17.20 23.47
N LEU A 383 10.93 17.78 22.80
CA LEU A 383 10.88 18.08 21.36
C LEU A 383 10.66 16.80 20.53
N VAL A 384 11.40 15.75 20.85
CA VAL A 384 11.32 14.46 20.16
C VAL A 384 10.00 13.76 20.44
N SER A 385 9.59 13.66 21.71
CA SER A 385 8.32 13.02 22.08
C SER A 385 7.11 13.77 21.49
N SER A 386 7.10 15.11 21.54
CA SER A 386 6.02 15.92 20.95
C SER A 386 5.92 15.73 19.43
N SER A 387 7.05 15.65 18.74
CA SER A 387 7.08 15.37 17.30
C SER A 387 6.57 13.96 16.97
N ASN A 388 7.01 12.96 17.75
CA ASN A 388 6.58 11.58 17.59
C ASN A 388 5.08 11.41 17.85
N LEU A 389 4.57 11.99 18.95
CA LEU A 389 3.17 11.92 19.31
C LEU A 389 2.27 12.47 18.21
N GLU A 390 2.62 13.63 17.63
CA GLU A 390 1.83 14.21 16.55
C GLU A 390 1.75 13.25 15.34
N LEU A 391 2.87 12.65 14.92
CA LEU A 391 2.89 11.67 13.83
C LEU A 391 2.12 10.39 14.17
N VAL A 392 2.20 9.92 15.41
CA VAL A 392 1.43 8.75 15.89
C VAL A 392 -0.06 9.04 15.84
N LEU A 393 -0.51 10.20 16.32
CA LEU A 393 -1.92 10.59 16.29
C LEU A 393 -2.44 10.69 14.85
N LEU A 394 -1.66 11.24 13.93
CA LEU A 394 -1.98 11.28 12.50
C LEU A 394 -2.08 9.87 11.89
N ARG A 395 -1.18 8.94 12.26
CA ARG A 395 -1.26 7.53 11.86
C ARG A 395 -2.49 6.83 12.44
N MET A 396 -2.90 7.14 13.67
CA MET A 396 -4.12 6.60 14.28
C MET A 396 -5.38 7.12 13.56
N LYS A 397 -5.42 8.40 13.17
CA LYS A 397 -6.49 8.96 12.34
C LYS A 397 -6.59 8.23 10.99
N ARG A 398 -5.46 8.00 10.32
CA ARG A 398 -5.41 7.21 9.07
C ARG A 398 -5.92 5.78 9.27
N GLU A 399 -5.49 5.10 10.33
CA GLU A 399 -5.91 3.74 10.64
C GLU A 399 -7.42 3.66 10.84
N ARG A 400 -8.03 4.68 11.48
CA ARG A 400 -9.49 4.76 11.64
C ARG A 400 -10.21 4.87 10.29
N ILE A 401 -9.74 5.73 9.39
CA ILE A 401 -10.30 5.88 8.03
C ILE A 401 -10.16 4.57 7.25
N SER A 402 -8.97 3.97 7.27
CA SER A 402 -8.68 2.72 6.56
C SER A 402 -9.51 1.54 7.07
N LYS A 403 -9.68 1.40 8.39
CA LYS A 403 -10.55 0.36 8.98
C LYS A 403 -11.99 0.53 8.54
N GLY A 404 -12.51 1.76 8.54
CA GLY A 404 -13.86 2.06 8.03
C GLY A 404 -14.03 1.66 6.56
N PHE A 405 -13.08 2.08 5.70
CA PHE A 405 -13.08 1.70 4.28
C PHE A 405 -12.99 0.18 4.07
N THR A 406 -12.07 -0.49 4.76
CA THR A 406 -11.90 -1.96 4.67
C THR A 406 -13.17 -2.69 5.07
N SER A 407 -13.82 -2.24 6.15
CA SER A 407 -15.07 -2.80 6.64
C SER A 407 -16.24 -2.64 5.66
N LEU A 408 -16.14 -1.69 4.72
CA LEU A 408 -17.15 -1.43 3.70
C LEU A 408 -16.84 -2.19 2.38
N VAL A 409 -15.58 -2.19 1.95
CA VAL A 409 -15.16 -2.82 0.69
C VAL A 409 -15.33 -4.34 0.72
N ILE A 410 -15.06 -5.00 1.86
CA ILE A 410 -15.15 -6.47 1.93
C ILE A 410 -16.59 -6.96 1.66
N PRO A 411 -17.64 -6.49 2.37
CA PRO A 411 -19.03 -6.85 2.04
C PRO A 411 -19.43 -6.48 0.62
N LEU A 412 -19.00 -5.32 0.14
CA LEU A 412 -19.31 -4.88 -1.23
C LEU A 412 -18.70 -5.83 -2.27
N HIS A 413 -17.46 -6.26 -2.06
CA HIS A 413 -16.79 -7.25 -2.90
C HIS A 413 -17.55 -8.58 -2.92
N VAL A 414 -17.98 -9.07 -1.75
CA VAL A 414 -18.79 -10.29 -1.63
C VAL A 414 -20.09 -10.15 -2.44
N ALA A 415 -20.83 -9.05 -2.28
CA ALA A 415 -22.08 -8.83 -2.98
C ALA A 415 -21.88 -8.77 -4.51
N MET A 416 -20.85 -8.06 -4.96
CA MET A 416 -20.51 -7.92 -6.37
C MET A 416 -20.12 -9.25 -7.02
N VAL A 417 -19.24 -10.03 -6.36
CA VAL A 417 -18.83 -11.35 -6.84
C VAL A 417 -20.01 -12.32 -6.85
N ALA A 418 -20.82 -12.33 -5.80
CA ALA A 418 -22.01 -13.17 -5.72
C ALA A 418 -23.02 -12.84 -6.84
N LEU A 419 -23.26 -11.56 -7.10
CA LEU A 419 -24.19 -11.10 -8.13
C LEU A 419 -23.70 -11.47 -9.55
N LEU A 420 -22.41 -11.27 -9.84
CA LEU A 420 -21.81 -11.66 -11.11
C LEU A 420 -21.89 -13.18 -11.34
N LEU A 421 -21.58 -13.97 -10.32
CA LEU A 421 -21.70 -15.44 -10.38
C LEU A 421 -23.15 -15.89 -10.52
N PHE A 422 -24.07 -15.25 -9.81
CA PHE A 422 -25.50 -15.54 -9.86
C PHE A 422 -26.03 -15.34 -11.28
N ILE A 423 -25.76 -14.17 -11.88
CA ILE A 423 -26.22 -13.85 -13.23
C ILE A 423 -25.53 -14.75 -14.26
N GLY A 424 -24.22 -14.96 -14.17
CA GLY A 424 -23.50 -15.89 -15.06
C GLY A 424 -24.07 -17.31 -15.01
N GLN A 425 -24.42 -17.80 -13.82
CA GLN A 425 -24.99 -19.14 -13.67
C GLN A 425 -26.42 -19.23 -14.22
N ILE A 426 -27.26 -18.23 -13.96
CA ILE A 426 -28.62 -18.16 -14.50
C ILE A 426 -28.58 -18.22 -16.03
N LEU A 427 -27.72 -17.41 -16.64
CA LEU A 427 -27.56 -17.35 -18.08
C LEU A 427 -27.09 -18.69 -18.67
N THR A 428 -26.19 -19.37 -17.97
CA THR A 428 -25.76 -20.74 -18.34
C THR A 428 -26.92 -21.73 -18.27
N ILE A 429 -27.75 -21.67 -17.22
CA ILE A 429 -28.92 -22.55 -17.07
C ILE A 429 -29.93 -22.31 -18.20
N PHE A 430 -30.31 -21.06 -18.45
CA PHE A 430 -31.29 -20.74 -19.49
C PHE A 430 -30.78 -21.13 -20.89
N SER A 431 -29.52 -20.85 -21.21
CA SER A 431 -28.94 -21.24 -22.50
C SER A 431 -28.89 -22.77 -22.65
N THR A 432 -28.62 -23.52 -21.57
CA THR A 432 -28.66 -25.00 -21.59
C THR A 432 -30.08 -25.53 -21.79
N ILE A 433 -31.07 -24.99 -21.06
CA ILE A 433 -32.49 -25.38 -21.19
C ILE A 433 -32.96 -25.12 -22.62
N ILE A 434 -32.71 -23.93 -23.14
CA ILE A 434 -33.13 -23.54 -24.49
C ILE A 434 -32.48 -24.44 -25.55
N SER A 435 -31.17 -24.69 -25.44
CA SER A 435 -30.47 -25.62 -26.33
C SER A 435 -31.08 -27.03 -26.29
N SER A 436 -31.47 -27.50 -25.09
CA SER A 436 -32.11 -28.80 -24.92
C SER A 436 -33.54 -28.88 -25.47
N LEU A 437 -34.29 -27.76 -25.44
CA LEU A 437 -35.63 -27.69 -26.05
C LEU A 437 -35.52 -27.69 -27.57
N PHE A 438 -34.58 -26.94 -28.16
CA PHE A 438 -34.33 -26.98 -29.60
C PHE A 438 -33.93 -28.37 -30.09
N ALA A 439 -33.10 -29.09 -29.32
CA ALA A 439 -32.74 -30.47 -29.63
C ALA A 439 -33.94 -31.45 -29.51
N GLN A 440 -34.88 -31.19 -28.60
CA GLN A 440 -36.07 -32.04 -28.41
C GLN A 440 -37.17 -31.81 -29.45
N PHE A 441 -37.32 -30.59 -29.96
CA PHE A 441 -38.33 -30.27 -30.97
C PHE A 441 -37.88 -30.55 -32.41
N ASP A 442 -36.70 -31.16 -32.62
CA ASP A 442 -36.10 -31.51 -33.92
C ASP A 442 -36.29 -30.44 -35.00
N VAL A 443 -36.18 -29.17 -34.59
CA VAL A 443 -36.26 -28.02 -35.50
C VAL A 443 -34.98 -28.03 -36.31
N THR A 444 -34.99 -28.78 -37.41
CA THR A 444 -33.89 -28.83 -38.37
C THR A 444 -33.73 -27.45 -39.01
N ASP A 445 -32.48 -27.02 -39.25
CA ASP A 445 -32.13 -25.76 -39.93
C ASP A 445 -32.91 -25.56 -41.26
N SER A 446 -33.37 -26.66 -41.87
CA SER A 446 -34.20 -26.66 -43.07
C SER A 446 -35.63 -26.14 -42.87
N GLU A 447 -36.29 -26.37 -41.74
CA GLU A 447 -37.68 -25.92 -41.49
C GLU A 447 -37.75 -24.45 -41.06
N LEU A 448 -36.66 -23.90 -40.54
CA LEU A 448 -36.55 -22.49 -40.13
C LEU A 448 -36.25 -21.55 -41.32
N SER A 449 -35.79 -22.10 -42.46
CA SER A 449 -35.43 -21.35 -43.67
C SER A 449 -36.62 -20.70 -44.41
N GLY A 450 -37.85 -21.11 -44.08
CA GLY A 450 -39.09 -20.56 -44.63
C GLY A 450 -39.72 -19.42 -43.82
N LEU A 451 -39.19 -19.11 -42.64
CA LEU A 451 -39.71 -18.05 -41.76
C LEU A 451 -39.07 -16.71 -42.11
N PRO A 452 -39.78 -15.56 -41.99
CA PRO A 452 -39.18 -14.25 -42.21
C PRO A 452 -37.92 -14.11 -41.35
N THR A 453 -36.85 -13.57 -41.95
CA THR A 453 -35.52 -13.41 -41.33
C THR A 453 -35.52 -12.66 -40.00
N SER A 454 -36.62 -12.00 -39.62
CA SER A 454 -36.84 -11.38 -38.31
C SER A 454 -37.29 -12.34 -37.20
N MET A 455 -37.96 -13.46 -37.51
CA MET A 455 -38.42 -14.46 -36.53
C MET A 455 -37.46 -15.64 -36.38
N GLY A 456 -36.81 -16.09 -37.47
CA GLY A 456 -35.79 -17.15 -37.41
C GLY A 456 -34.51 -16.72 -36.67
N SER A 457 -34.16 -15.43 -36.78
CA SER A 457 -33.01 -14.84 -36.06
C SER A 457 -33.29 -14.55 -34.58
N MET A 458 -34.54 -14.26 -34.20
CA MET A 458 -34.93 -14.17 -32.78
C MET A 458 -34.87 -15.54 -32.07
N ASN A 459 -35.16 -16.63 -32.78
CA ASN A 459 -35.22 -17.97 -32.18
C ASN A 459 -33.83 -18.57 -31.91
N LEU A 460 -32.86 -18.36 -32.83
CA LEU A 460 -31.47 -18.84 -32.65
C LEU A 460 -30.55 -17.83 -31.94
N GLY A 461 -30.86 -16.53 -32.00
CA GLY A 461 -29.96 -15.45 -31.59
C GLY A 461 -30.02 -15.05 -30.11
N ILE A 462 -31.16 -15.23 -29.41
CA ILE A 462 -31.33 -14.69 -28.05
C ILE A 462 -30.65 -15.59 -26.99
N PHE A 463 -30.45 -16.89 -27.25
CA PHE A 463 -29.77 -17.78 -26.28
C PHE A 463 -28.92 -18.90 -26.90
N GLY A 464 -28.93 -19.06 -28.24
CA GLY A 464 -28.20 -20.11 -28.95
C GLY A 464 -26.85 -19.67 -29.55
N GLY A 465 -26.54 -18.37 -29.58
CA GLY A 465 -25.37 -17.83 -30.27
C GLY A 465 -24.12 -17.57 -29.42
N VAL A 466 -24.22 -17.60 -28.08
CA VAL A 466 -23.08 -17.25 -27.20
C VAL A 466 -22.48 -18.53 -26.61
N PRO A 467 -21.19 -18.84 -26.89
CA PRO A 467 -20.53 -19.98 -26.27
C PRO A 467 -20.53 -19.88 -24.74
N LEU A 468 -21.03 -20.91 -24.06
CA LEU A 468 -21.08 -20.95 -22.58
C LEU A 468 -19.70 -20.78 -21.93
N ASP A 469 -18.65 -21.22 -22.62
CA ASP A 469 -17.26 -21.06 -22.16
C ASP A 469 -16.84 -19.59 -22.11
N LEU A 470 -17.28 -18.79 -23.08
CA LEU A 470 -16.99 -17.36 -23.16
C LEU A 470 -17.66 -16.60 -22.00
N LEU A 471 -18.89 -16.99 -21.66
CA LEU A 471 -19.61 -16.43 -20.52
C LEU A 471 -18.89 -16.71 -19.19
N ASN A 472 -18.47 -17.96 -19.00
CA ASN A 472 -17.71 -18.37 -17.82
C ASN A 472 -16.35 -17.68 -17.74
N GLN A 473 -15.63 -17.55 -18.86
CA GLN A 473 -14.38 -16.80 -18.95
C GLN A 473 -14.57 -15.34 -18.51
N PHE A 474 -15.62 -14.68 -19.01
CA PHE A 474 -15.93 -13.29 -18.64
C PHE A 474 -16.12 -13.12 -17.15
N VAL A 475 -17.00 -13.92 -16.54
CA VAL A 475 -17.32 -13.81 -15.11
C VAL A 475 -16.06 -14.00 -14.25
N ILE A 476 -15.25 -15.02 -14.56
CA ILE A 476 -14.05 -15.34 -13.78
C ILE A 476 -12.96 -14.27 -13.93
N ILE A 477 -12.71 -13.78 -15.14
CA ILE A 477 -11.72 -12.72 -15.38
C ILE A 477 -12.12 -11.44 -14.67
N VAL A 478 -13.40 -11.05 -14.73
CA VAL A 478 -13.92 -9.87 -14.03
C VAL A 478 -13.76 -10.03 -12.51
N ILE A 479 -14.05 -11.21 -11.95
CA ILE A 479 -13.84 -11.47 -10.51
C ILE A 479 -12.36 -11.33 -10.13
N ILE A 480 -11.43 -11.83 -10.94
CA ILE A 480 -9.99 -11.70 -10.69
C ILE A 480 -9.57 -10.22 -10.72
N ILE A 481 -10.01 -9.46 -11.72
CA ILE A 481 -9.73 -8.03 -11.84
C ILE A 481 -10.20 -7.28 -10.58
N LEU A 482 -11.46 -7.49 -10.18
CA LEU A 482 -12.05 -6.84 -9.01
C LEU A 482 -11.37 -7.27 -7.70
N THR A 483 -11.00 -8.55 -7.58
CA THR A 483 -10.26 -9.07 -6.43
C THR A 483 -8.93 -8.36 -6.27
N ILE A 484 -8.12 -8.27 -7.34
CA ILE A 484 -6.81 -7.61 -7.31
C ILE A 484 -6.98 -6.10 -7.04
N ALA A 485 -7.92 -5.44 -7.73
CA ALA A 485 -8.17 -4.02 -7.54
C ALA A 485 -8.56 -3.68 -6.09
N ASN A 486 -9.45 -4.48 -5.48
CA ASN A 486 -9.90 -4.25 -4.10
C ASN A 486 -8.80 -4.45 -3.07
N ILE A 487 -7.93 -5.45 -3.25
CA ILE A 487 -6.75 -5.64 -2.39
C ILE A 487 -5.84 -4.40 -2.46
N LEU A 488 -5.55 -3.92 -3.68
CA LEU A 488 -4.69 -2.76 -3.88
C LEU A 488 -5.31 -1.47 -3.34
N ALA A 489 -6.63 -1.28 -3.51
CA ALA A 489 -7.36 -0.14 -2.96
C ALA A 489 -7.27 -0.08 -1.44
N ILE A 490 -7.47 -1.21 -0.76
CA ILE A 490 -7.37 -1.27 0.71
C ILE A 490 -5.96 -0.91 1.18
N VAL A 491 -4.92 -1.44 0.51
CA VAL A 491 -3.52 -1.12 0.84
C VAL A 491 -3.18 0.34 0.55
N ALA A 492 -3.72 0.93 -0.51
CA ALA A 492 -3.54 2.34 -0.82
C ALA A 492 -4.06 3.24 0.32
N VAL A 493 -5.27 2.96 0.81
CA VAL A 493 -5.89 3.73 1.91
C VAL A 493 -5.17 3.48 3.24
N LYS A 494 -4.86 2.21 3.58
CA LYS A 494 -4.13 1.87 4.82
C LYS A 494 -2.76 2.50 4.88
N GLY A 495 -2.04 2.45 3.76
CA GLY A 495 -0.63 2.79 3.69
C GLY A 495 0.27 1.83 4.46
N GLY A 496 1.55 2.18 4.46
CA GLY A 496 2.60 1.35 5.06
C GLY A 496 3.33 0.50 4.02
N PRO A 497 3.97 -0.60 4.45
CA PRO A 497 4.83 -1.39 3.60
C PRO A 497 4.05 -2.32 2.67
N MET A 498 4.62 -2.58 1.49
CA MET A 498 3.97 -3.35 0.42
C MET A 498 3.59 -4.78 0.81
N TYR A 499 4.23 -5.37 1.83
CA TYR A 499 3.88 -6.72 2.28
C TYR A 499 2.48 -6.83 2.93
N LEU A 500 1.84 -5.70 3.27
CA LEU A 500 0.45 -5.69 3.74
C LEU A 500 -0.54 -6.20 2.68
N VAL A 501 -0.18 -6.16 1.40
CA VAL A 501 -0.97 -6.75 0.30
C VAL A 501 -1.31 -8.20 0.59
N ILE A 502 -0.38 -8.97 1.16
CA ILE A 502 -0.58 -10.40 1.45
C ILE A 502 -1.66 -10.59 2.52
N TYR A 503 -1.65 -9.76 3.56
CA TYR A 503 -2.66 -9.86 4.61
C TYR A 503 -4.08 -9.60 4.08
N TYR A 504 -4.26 -8.56 3.28
CA TYR A 504 -5.57 -8.24 2.69
C TYR A 504 -5.98 -9.18 1.55
N SER A 505 -5.02 -9.84 0.93
CA SER A 505 -5.30 -10.89 -0.06
C SER A 505 -6.03 -12.07 0.57
N ILE A 506 -5.70 -12.47 1.80
CA ILE A 506 -6.29 -13.65 2.46
C ILE A 506 -7.83 -13.63 2.46
N PRO A 507 -8.52 -12.66 3.10
CA PRO A 507 -9.98 -12.70 3.16
C PRO A 507 -10.62 -12.53 1.78
N ILE A 508 -10.07 -11.70 0.90
CA ILE A 508 -10.67 -11.41 -0.41
C ILE A 508 -10.57 -12.62 -1.35
N PHE A 509 -9.40 -13.28 -1.42
CA PHE A 509 -9.23 -14.50 -2.21
C PHE A 509 -10.08 -15.65 -1.68
N ILE A 510 -10.11 -15.87 -0.35
CA ILE A 510 -10.92 -16.93 0.26
C ILE A 510 -12.42 -16.67 -0.01
N LEU A 511 -12.92 -15.46 0.24
CA LEU A 511 -14.33 -15.14 0.03
C LEU A 511 -14.74 -15.30 -1.43
N SER A 512 -13.94 -14.80 -2.37
CA SER A 512 -14.22 -14.99 -3.81
C SER A 512 -14.19 -16.46 -4.21
N GLY A 513 -13.21 -17.24 -3.76
CA GLY A 513 -13.15 -18.67 -4.06
C GLY A 513 -14.31 -19.46 -3.46
N VAL A 514 -14.71 -19.14 -2.23
CA VAL A 514 -15.89 -19.73 -1.57
C VAL A 514 -17.17 -19.41 -2.35
N LEU A 515 -17.38 -18.17 -2.78
CA LEU A 515 -18.53 -17.79 -3.59
C LEU A 515 -18.54 -18.53 -4.94
N MET A 516 -17.39 -18.68 -5.59
CA MET A 516 -17.29 -19.43 -6.84
C MET A 516 -17.70 -20.90 -6.70
N ILE A 517 -17.53 -21.51 -5.52
CA ILE A 517 -17.94 -22.90 -5.26
C ILE A 517 -19.41 -22.98 -4.83
N ILE A 518 -19.87 -22.05 -4.00
CA ILE A 518 -21.21 -22.11 -3.38
C ILE A 518 -22.31 -21.56 -4.31
N THR A 519 -22.05 -20.47 -5.03
CA THR A 519 -23.08 -19.79 -5.82
C THR A 519 -23.62 -20.66 -6.96
N PRO A 520 -22.80 -21.33 -7.80
CA PRO A 520 -23.32 -22.16 -8.89
C PRO A 520 -24.31 -23.26 -8.47
N PRO A 521 -24.01 -24.13 -7.47
CA PRO A 521 -24.96 -25.17 -7.04
C PRO A 521 -26.20 -24.58 -6.37
N LEU A 522 -26.07 -23.48 -5.61
CA LEU A 522 -27.21 -22.81 -4.98
C LEU A 522 -28.21 -22.32 -6.02
N VAL A 523 -27.72 -21.69 -7.09
CA VAL A 523 -28.57 -21.24 -8.21
C VAL A 523 -29.21 -22.44 -8.91
N LYS A 524 -28.44 -23.49 -9.23
CA LYS A 524 -29.00 -24.71 -9.83
C LYS A 524 -30.13 -25.31 -8.98
N MET A 525 -29.94 -25.38 -7.67
CA MET A 525 -30.98 -25.86 -6.74
C MET A 525 -32.22 -24.95 -6.81
N ALA A 526 -32.07 -23.63 -6.67
CA ALA A 526 -33.18 -22.70 -6.68
C ALA A 526 -34.03 -22.77 -7.96
N PHE A 527 -33.40 -22.91 -9.14
CA PHE A 527 -34.10 -22.98 -10.42
C PHE A 527 -34.58 -24.40 -10.79
N SER A 528 -34.16 -25.45 -10.07
CA SER A 528 -34.66 -26.82 -10.24
C SER A 528 -36.01 -27.08 -9.54
N PHE A 529 -36.38 -26.29 -8.52
CA PHE A 529 -37.58 -26.50 -7.72
C PHE A 529 -38.91 -26.31 -8.47
N ASN A 530 -38.91 -25.66 -9.64
CA ASN A 530 -40.12 -25.54 -10.45
C ASN A 530 -40.51 -26.82 -11.20
N GLY A 531 -39.60 -27.78 -11.39
CA GLY A 531 -39.96 -29.08 -11.98
C GLY A 531 -40.75 -30.00 -11.04
N ALA A 532 -40.61 -29.80 -9.72
CA ALA A 532 -41.29 -30.63 -8.72
C ALA A 532 -42.76 -30.20 -8.51
N LEU A 533 -43.06 -28.90 -8.60
CA LEU A 533 -44.44 -28.39 -8.51
C LEU A 533 -45.26 -28.73 -9.76
N ASP A 534 -44.65 -28.75 -10.95
CA ASP A 534 -45.32 -29.20 -12.17
C ASP A 534 -45.64 -30.71 -12.16
N SER A 535 -44.81 -31.53 -11.49
CA SER A 535 -45.11 -32.96 -11.26
C SER A 535 -46.26 -33.21 -10.29
N LEU A 536 -46.61 -32.22 -9.45
CA LEU A 536 -47.75 -32.26 -8.54
C LEU A 536 -49.02 -31.60 -9.13
N ALA A 537 -48.87 -30.75 -10.15
CA ALA A 537 -49.99 -30.11 -10.85
C ALA A 537 -50.47 -30.88 -12.10
N GLY A 538 -49.65 -31.78 -12.67
CA GLY A 538 -50.00 -32.65 -13.80
C GLY A 538 -50.82 -33.90 -13.43
N GLY A 539 -51.31 -33.98 -12.20
CA GLY A 539 -52.12 -35.10 -11.69
C GLY A 539 -53.57 -34.70 -11.46
N PHE A 540 -54.29 -34.30 -12.51
CA PHE A 540 -55.76 -34.34 -12.59
C PHE A 540 -56.21 -34.69 -14.00
#